data_AF-A0ABD2FM02-F1
#
_entry.id   AF-A0ABD2FM02-F1
#
_cell.length_a   1.000
_cell.length_b   1.000
_cell.length_c   1.000
_cell.angle_alpha   90.00
_cell.angle_beta   90.00
_cell.angle_gamma   90.00
#
_symmetry.space_group_name_H-M   'P 1'
#
loop_
_entity.id
_entity.type
_entity.pdbx_description
1 polymer ?
#
loop_
_entity_poly.entity_id
_entity_poly.type
_entity_poly.pdbx_seq_one_letter_code
_entity_poly.pdbx_strand_id
1 'polypeptide(L)'
;MASPHDRSRKDEDEDDPVDRMISRTGCAEQHYAVQECMAEHQDWRICKSQVQTFKDCMMNFQIARKEQLMKQRQKTFPESAPS
;
A
#
# COMPACT_ATOMS: atom_id res chain seq x y z
N MET A 1 -35.14 -8.59 8.67
CA MET A 1 -34.02 -9.18 7.92
C MET A 1 -33.17 -8.02 7.41
N ALA A 2 -32.03 -7.75 8.03
CA ALA A 2 -31.12 -6.70 7.55
C ALA A 2 -30.39 -7.22 6.30
N SER A 3 -30.35 -6.39 5.26
CA SER A 3 -29.73 -6.72 3.99
C SER A 3 -28.22 -6.98 4.21
N PRO A 4 -27.60 -8.01 3.61
CA PRO A 4 -26.21 -8.39 3.90
C PRO A 4 -25.16 -7.32 3.58
N HIS A 5 -25.53 -6.27 2.85
CA HIS A 5 -24.68 -5.14 2.50
C HIS A 5 -25.16 -3.84 3.18
N ASP A 6 -25.35 -3.89 4.49
CA ASP A 6 -25.55 -2.69 5.30
C ASP A 6 -24.25 -1.87 5.28
N ARG A 7 -24.23 -0.81 4.46
CA ARG A 7 -23.13 0.15 4.35
C ARG A 7 -23.28 1.29 5.37
N SER A 8 -23.84 1.03 6.55
CA SER A 8 -23.91 2.05 7.59
C SER A 8 -22.49 2.44 7.97
N ARG A 9 -22.06 3.60 7.46
CA ARG A 9 -20.74 4.18 7.68
C ARG A 9 -20.62 4.49 9.17
N LYS A 10 -19.80 3.72 9.87
CA LYS A 10 -19.24 4.17 11.15
C LYS A 10 -18.18 5.21 10.84
N ASP A 11 -18.61 6.45 10.88
CA ASP A 11 -17.84 7.67 10.74
C ASP A 11 -17.08 7.94 12.05
N GLU A 12 -16.08 7.13 12.40
CA GLU A 12 -15.37 7.31 13.70
C GLU A 12 -13.84 7.13 13.67
N ASP A 13 -13.18 6.99 12.52
CA ASP A 13 -11.70 7.08 12.47
C ASP A 13 -11.24 7.70 11.12
N GLU A 14 -10.83 8.96 11.20
CA GLU A 14 -10.72 9.99 10.14
C GLU A 14 -9.73 9.74 8.99
N ASP A 15 -9.10 8.57 8.88
CA ASP A 15 -8.21 8.23 7.76
C ASP A 15 -8.56 6.89 7.14
N ASP A 16 -8.73 6.90 5.81
CA ASP A 16 -8.95 5.70 5.02
C ASP A 16 -7.85 4.66 5.35
N PRO A 17 -8.21 3.41 5.69
CA PRO A 17 -7.23 2.41 6.07
C PRO A 17 -6.19 2.15 4.98
N VAL A 18 -6.54 2.40 3.71
CA VAL A 18 -5.61 2.32 2.59
C VAL A 18 -4.61 3.48 2.64
N ASP A 19 -5.07 4.70 2.91
CA ASP A 19 -4.17 5.86 2.99
C ASP A 19 -3.14 5.68 4.12
N ARG A 20 -3.60 5.28 5.32
CA ARG A 20 -2.70 4.97 6.46
C ARG A 20 -1.66 3.90 6.14
N MET A 21 -2.02 2.91 5.33
CA MET A 21 -1.07 1.90 4.87
C MET A 21 -0.04 2.52 3.94
N ILE A 22 -0.48 3.32 2.97
CA ILE A 22 0.37 3.94 1.96
C ILE A 22 1.35 4.93 2.60
N SER A 23 0.92 5.73 3.58
CA SER A 23 1.83 6.69 4.25
C SER A 23 3.03 5.99 4.92
N ARG A 24 2.88 4.73 5.37
CA ARG A 24 3.98 3.93 5.96
C ARG A 24 4.97 3.39 4.93
N THR A 25 4.59 3.33 3.65
CA THR A 25 5.43 2.78 2.58
C THR A 25 6.37 3.81 1.96
N GLY A 26 6.09 5.10 2.15
CA GLY A 26 6.78 6.20 1.46
C GLY A 26 6.24 6.50 0.05
N CYS A 27 5.17 5.82 -0.40
CA CYS A 27 4.58 6.02 -1.73
C CYS A 27 3.33 6.93 -1.73
N ALA A 28 3.19 7.77 -0.71
CA ALA A 28 2.01 8.63 -0.55
C ALA A 28 1.88 9.67 -1.66
N GLU A 29 2.99 10.27 -2.10
CA GLU A 29 3.00 11.24 -3.20
C GLU A 29 2.41 10.66 -4.49
N GLN A 30 2.80 9.44 -4.85
CA GLN A 30 2.28 8.78 -6.06
C GLN A 30 0.81 8.40 -5.90
N HIS A 31 0.36 8.09 -4.68
CA HIS A 31 -1.06 7.87 -4.39
C HIS A 31 -1.88 9.14 -4.58
N TYR A 32 -1.42 10.28 -4.04
CA TYR A 32 -2.08 11.57 -4.23
C TYR A 32 -2.11 11.98 -5.71
N ALA A 33 -1.03 11.77 -6.46
CA ALA A 33 -1.01 12.04 -7.90
C ALA A 33 -2.08 11.25 -8.68
N VAL A 34 -2.38 10.00 -8.27
CA VAL A 34 -3.49 9.22 -8.84
C VAL A 34 -4.84 9.82 -8.44
N GLN A 35 -5.02 10.21 -7.18
CA GLN A 35 -6.24 10.84 -6.69
C GLN A 35 -6.51 12.17 -7.41
N GLU A 36 -5.50 13.00 -7.61
CA GLU A 36 -5.59 14.27 -8.34
C GLU A 36 -6.00 14.04 -9.79
N CYS A 37 -5.36 13.09 -10.49
CA CYS A 37 -5.73 12.75 -11.86
C CYS A 37 -7.17 12.22 -11.95
N MET A 38 -7.58 11.39 -11.00
CA MET A 38 -8.94 10.88 -10.93
C MET A 38 -9.95 11.97 -10.58
N ALA A 39 -9.58 12.97 -9.77
CA ALA A 39 -10.42 14.11 -9.45
C ALA A 39 -10.61 15.04 -10.66
N GLU A 40 -9.57 15.22 -11.48
CA GLU A 40 -9.61 16.07 -12.67
C GLU A 40 -10.31 15.39 -13.86
N HIS A 41 -9.91 14.15 -14.20
CA HIS A 41 -10.36 13.49 -15.43
C HIS A 41 -11.45 12.44 -15.21
N GLN A 42 -11.51 11.84 -14.02
CA GLN A 42 -12.38 10.70 -13.70
C GLN A 42 -12.27 9.50 -14.66
N ASP A 43 -11.22 9.45 -15.50
CA ASP A 43 -10.93 8.37 -16.43
C ASP A 43 -9.58 7.74 -16.12
N TRP A 44 -9.61 6.49 -15.63
CA TRP A 44 -8.43 5.72 -15.25
C TRP A 44 -7.49 5.45 -16.44
N ARG A 45 -7.99 5.48 -17.69
CA ARG A 45 -7.16 5.27 -18.89
C ARG A 45 -6.19 6.42 -19.12
N ILE A 46 -6.62 7.64 -18.79
CA ILE A 46 -5.80 8.85 -18.85
C ILE A 46 -4.82 8.83 -17.67
N CYS A 47 -5.28 8.40 -16.51
CA CYS A 47 -4.46 8.27 -15.30
C CYS A 47 -3.50 7.08 -15.27
N LYS A 48 -3.33 6.37 -16.40
CA LYS A 48 -2.49 5.16 -16.48
C LYS A 48 -1.05 5.43 -16.07
N SER A 49 -0.52 6.61 -16.40
CA SER A 49 0.85 6.98 -16.04
C SER A 49 1.01 7.08 -14.52
N GLN A 50 0.12 7.80 -13.85
CA GLN A 50 0.13 8.01 -12.41
C GLN A 50 -0.05 6.68 -11.67
N VAL A 51 -0.98 5.84 -12.14
CA VAL A 51 -1.22 4.50 -11.59
C VAL A 51 0.00 3.60 -11.75
N GLN A 52 0.70 3.68 -12.88
CA GLN A 52 1.92 2.91 -13.11
C GLN A 52 3.03 3.34 -12.14
N THR A 53 3.26 4.64 -11.97
CA THR A 53 4.25 5.16 -11.01
C THR A 53 3.94 4.73 -9.58
N PHE A 54 2.67 4.78 -9.16
CA PHE A 54 2.26 4.30 -7.85
C PHE A 54 2.51 2.79 -7.68
N LYS A 55 2.19 1.99 -8.70
CA LYS A 55 2.43 0.54 -8.72
C LYS A 55 3.92 0.21 -8.60
N ASP A 56 4.78 0.91 -9.33
CA ASP A 56 6.23 0.67 -9.28
C ASP A 56 6.80 1.01 -7.90
N CYS A 57 6.34 2.10 -7.27
CA CYS A 57 6.72 2.44 -5.90
C CYS A 57 6.32 1.34 -4.91
N MET A 58 5.05 0.89 -4.97
CA MET A 58 4.55 -0.22 -4.13
C MET A 58 5.36 -1.51 -4.33
N MET A 59 5.70 -1.84 -5.58
CA MET A 59 6.47 -3.05 -5.90
C MET A 59 7.87 -2.99 -5.28
N ASN A 60 8.55 -1.84 -5.42
CA ASN A 60 9.86 -1.63 -4.82
C ASN A 60 9.82 -1.75 -3.29
N PHE A 61 8.80 -1.18 -2.65
CA PHE A 61 8.58 -1.33 -1.21
C PHE A 61 8.41 -2.80 -0.82
N GLN A 62 7.60 -3.57 -1.56
CA GLN A 62 7.39 -4.98 -1.26
C GLN A 62 8.67 -5.82 -1.41
N ILE A 63 9.49 -5.55 -2.43
CA ILE A 63 10.79 -6.20 -2.61
C ILE A 63 11.71 -5.86 -1.42
N ALA A 64 11.85 -4.58 -1.09
CA ALA A 64 12.69 -4.13 0.02
C ALA A 64 12.23 -4.73 1.37
N ARG A 65 10.91 -4.79 1.61
CA ARG A 65 10.33 -5.39 2.80
C ARG A 65 10.62 -6.89 2.88
N LYS A 66 10.52 -7.61 1.76
CA LYS A 66 10.85 -9.04 1.68
C LYS A 66 12.34 -9.29 2.01
N GLU A 67 13.24 -8.50 1.44
CA GLU A 67 14.68 -8.57 1.74
C GLU A 67 14.97 -8.29 3.22
N GLN A 68 14.31 -7.28 3.81
CA GLN A 68 14.43 -7.00 5.24
C GLN A 68 13.95 -8.15 6.10
N LEU A 69 12.83 -8.80 5.75
CA LEU A 69 12.33 -9.97 6.48
C LEU A 69 13.28 -11.17 6.37
N MET A 70 13.88 -11.41 5.20
CA MET A 70 14.89 -12.46 5.03
C MET A 70 16.12 -12.20 5.89
N LYS A 71 16.62 -10.97 5.91
CA LYS A 71 17.75 -10.57 6.78
C LYS A 71 17.41 -10.72 8.27
N GLN A 72 16.19 -10.36 8.67
CA GLN A 72 15.72 -10.58 10.05
C GLN A 72 15.65 -12.06 10.40
N ARG A 73 15.18 -12.92 9.48
CA ARG A 73 15.16 -14.38 9.67
C ARG A 73 16.57 -14.94 9.84
N GLN A 74 17.54 -14.47 9.06
CA GLN A 74 18.94 -14.89 9.19
C GLN A 74 19.55 -14.44 10.52
N LYS A 75 19.22 -13.24 11.00
CA LYS A 75 19.71 -12.70 12.28
C LYS A 75 19.07 -13.37 13.50
N THR A 76 17.81 -13.80 13.39
CA THR A 76 17.07 -14.44 14.48
C THR A 76 17.46 -15.91 14.70
N PHE A 77 18.17 -16.53 13.74
CA PHE A 77 18.74 -17.87 13.87
C PHE A 77 20.25 -17.85 13.52
N PRO A 78 21.13 -17.36 14.42
CA PRO A 78 22.55 -17.30 14.12
C PRO A 78 23.30 -18.64 14.30
N GLU A 79 22.69 -19.72 14.81
CA GLU A 79 23.44 -20.96 15.10
C GLU A 79 22.62 -22.24 14.91
N SER A 80 22.81 -22.87 13.75
CA SER A 80 23.02 -24.31 13.68
C SER A 80 24.33 -24.51 12.93
N ALA A 81 25.44 -24.19 13.61
CA ALA A 81 26.76 -24.54 13.12
C ALA A 81 26.88 -26.08 13.13
N PRO A 82 27.24 -26.74 12.02
CA PRO A 82 27.58 -28.15 12.08
C PRO A 82 28.86 -28.32 12.91
N SER A 83 28.79 -29.17 13.94
CA SER A 83 29.98 -29.70 14.65
C SER A 83 30.83 -30.58 13.76
#